data_AF-A0A9D2KMF4-F1
#
_entry.id   AF-A0A9D2KMF4-F1
#
_cell.length_a   1.000
_cell.length_b   1.000
_cell.length_c   1.000
_cell.angle_alpha   90.00
_cell.angle_beta   90.00
_cell.angle_gamma   90.00
#
_symmetry.space_group_name_H-M   'P 1'
#
loop_
_entity.id
_entity.type
_entity.pdbx_description
1 polymer ?
#
loop_
_entity_poly.entity_id
_entity_poly.type
_entity_poly.pdbx_seq_one_letter_code
_entity_poly.pdbx_strand_id
1 'polypeptide(L)'
;MITIEKTLDLPDTYPLERIGSLDKLLFFDIETTGFSALTSRLYLIGCTYFSCGQWQLIQWFADSEKAEPELLHRFFQFLKGFQTVIHFNGDGFDIPYLTKRCQALSLPYDFSQVESFDIYKKIRPFRRILGLDSLKQKAIEGFLGIRREDRFSGGQLIEVYQDYLSTHEDDLFRLLVLHNEDDLKGMPGILPVLNYPDFFLQDFSAFSSELQKQDGPGSSPGSLILSCQGEFTIPVPFHVSDSCFPGLSLSGEKTRLTAAIPLYSGTLRHFFADYKDYYYLIYEDTAIHKSVGEYVDRSARRQATASTCYTKREGCFLPQFEPLFTPELKKEKKDRISYVEYDCGLLADLSCANRYIHHLISHFQ
;
A
#
# COMPACT_ATOMS: atom_id res chain seq x y z
N MET A 1 -12.00 -28.96 25.07
CA MET A 1 -11.83 -28.17 23.83
C MET A 1 -12.98 -28.55 22.93
N ILE A 2 -13.62 -27.56 22.32
CA ILE A 2 -14.72 -27.78 21.37
C ILE A 2 -14.20 -27.52 19.96
N THR A 3 -14.54 -28.38 19.01
CA THR A 3 -14.24 -28.18 17.58
C THR A 3 -15.56 -28.00 16.83
N ILE A 4 -15.65 -26.92 16.07
CA ILE A 4 -16.79 -26.60 15.22
C ILE A 4 -16.33 -26.71 13.77
N GLU A 5 -17.11 -27.41 12.94
CA GLU A 5 -16.90 -27.52 11.50
C GLU A 5 -18.18 -27.14 10.76
N LYS A 6 -18.05 -26.34 9.71
CA LYS A 6 -19.18 -25.90 8.88
C LYS A 6 -18.76 -25.80 7.42
N THR A 7 -19.67 -26.14 6.51
CA THR A 7 -19.54 -25.74 5.11
C THR A 7 -19.97 -24.28 4.99
N LEU A 8 -19.19 -23.48 4.26
CA LEU A 8 -19.48 -22.09 3.95
C LEU A 8 -19.83 -21.92 2.48
N ASP A 9 -20.66 -20.92 2.21
CA ASP A 9 -20.81 -20.33 0.88
C ASP A 9 -20.14 -18.97 0.92
N LEU A 10 -19.04 -18.81 0.19
CA LEU A 10 -18.26 -17.58 0.16
C LEU A 10 -18.24 -17.03 -1.26
N PRO A 11 -18.34 -15.70 -1.41
CA PRO A 11 -18.36 -15.08 -2.72
C PRO A 11 -16.99 -15.19 -3.40
N ASP A 12 -17.01 -15.37 -4.73
CA ASP A 12 -15.82 -15.22 -5.57
C ASP A 12 -15.62 -13.74 -5.90
N THR A 13 -14.73 -13.09 -5.14
CA THR A 13 -14.55 -11.62 -5.13
C THR A 13 -13.19 -11.17 -5.66
N TYR A 14 -12.21 -12.08 -5.67
CA TYR A 14 -10.84 -11.83 -6.09
C TYR A 14 -10.22 -13.16 -6.56
N PRO A 15 -9.49 -13.17 -7.68
CA PRO A 15 -8.87 -14.39 -8.20
C PRO A 15 -7.74 -14.86 -7.28
N LEU A 16 -8.07 -15.78 -6.38
CA LEU A 16 -7.17 -16.30 -5.35
C LEU A 16 -5.96 -17.05 -5.92
N GLU A 17 -6.01 -17.48 -7.18
CA GLU A 17 -4.89 -18.06 -7.90
C GLU A 17 -3.70 -17.08 -8.02
N ARG A 18 -3.94 -15.77 -7.88
CA ARG A 18 -2.88 -14.75 -7.79
C ARG A 18 -2.08 -14.84 -6.49
N ILE A 19 -2.65 -15.44 -5.44
CA ILE A 19 -2.01 -15.67 -4.14
C ILE A 19 -1.37 -17.05 -4.10
N GLY A 20 -2.10 -18.08 -4.54
CA GLY A 20 -1.62 -19.46 -4.58
C GLY A 20 -2.71 -20.45 -4.98
N SER A 21 -2.38 -21.74 -5.01
CA SER A 21 -3.38 -22.79 -5.29
C SER A 21 -4.46 -22.79 -4.20
N LEU A 22 -5.73 -22.75 -4.62
CA LEU A 22 -6.88 -22.55 -3.72
C LEU A 22 -6.95 -23.57 -2.57
N ASP A 23 -6.57 -24.84 -2.80
CA ASP A 23 -6.51 -25.92 -1.80
C ASP A 23 -5.29 -25.82 -0.86
N LYS A 24 -4.41 -24.85 -1.07
CA LYS A 24 -3.20 -24.56 -0.27
C LYS A 24 -3.27 -23.22 0.46
N LEU A 25 -4.37 -22.49 0.32
CA LEU A 25 -4.62 -21.24 1.03
C LEU A 25 -5.41 -21.51 2.33
N LEU A 26 -4.97 -20.90 3.43
CA LEU A 26 -5.63 -20.96 4.72
C LEU A 26 -5.90 -19.55 5.23
N PHE A 27 -7.16 -19.14 5.30
CA PHE A 27 -7.54 -17.94 6.04
C PHE A 27 -7.59 -18.27 7.52
N PHE A 28 -7.06 -17.42 8.38
CA PHE A 28 -7.19 -17.63 9.82
C PHE A 28 -7.29 -16.32 10.60
N ASP A 29 -7.88 -16.43 11.78
CA ASP A 29 -8.08 -15.35 12.73
C ASP A 29 -8.13 -15.94 14.15
N ILE A 30 -7.66 -15.19 15.15
CA ILE A 30 -7.58 -15.64 16.54
C ILE A 30 -8.35 -14.72 17.49
N GLU A 31 -8.86 -15.32 18.57
CA GLU A 31 -9.41 -14.57 19.68
C GLU A 31 -8.63 -14.78 20.96
N THR A 32 -8.40 -13.67 21.66
CA THR A 32 -7.56 -13.64 22.86
C THR A 32 -8.20 -12.82 23.97
N THR A 33 -7.83 -13.10 25.22
CA THR A 33 -8.26 -12.30 26.37
C THR A 33 -7.45 -11.01 26.56
N GLY A 34 -6.74 -10.56 25.52
CA GLY A 34 -5.92 -9.34 25.53
C GLY A 34 -4.70 -9.42 24.61
N PHE A 35 -4.04 -8.29 24.40
CA PHE A 35 -2.98 -8.17 23.38
C PHE A 35 -1.62 -8.80 23.73
N SER A 36 -1.38 -9.14 24.99
CA SER A 36 -0.07 -9.59 25.46
C SER A 36 -0.04 -11.09 25.71
N ALA A 37 0.62 -11.84 24.82
CA ALA A 37 0.77 -13.30 24.93
C ALA A 37 1.39 -13.78 26.27
N LEU A 38 2.02 -12.90 27.05
CA LEU A 38 2.56 -13.23 28.38
C LEU A 38 1.47 -13.28 29.47
N THR A 39 0.43 -12.47 29.32
CA THR A 39 -0.57 -12.22 30.38
C THR A 39 -1.99 -12.59 29.98
N SER A 40 -2.28 -12.68 28.67
CA SER A 40 -3.56 -13.14 28.15
C SER A 40 -3.51 -14.58 27.66
N ARG A 41 -4.69 -15.10 27.31
CA ARG A 41 -4.94 -16.46 26.87
C ARG A 41 -5.51 -16.44 25.47
N LEU A 42 -5.07 -17.39 24.65
CA LEU A 42 -5.75 -17.75 23.41
C LEU A 42 -6.98 -18.58 23.75
N TYR A 43 -8.15 -18.21 23.22
CA TYR A 43 -9.37 -18.99 23.44
C TYR A 43 -10.06 -19.48 22.17
N LEU A 44 -9.74 -18.91 21.01
CA LEU A 44 -10.26 -19.37 19.73
C LEU A 44 -9.20 -19.22 18.65
N ILE A 45 -9.06 -20.23 17.81
CA ILE A 45 -8.50 -20.08 16.47
C ILE A 45 -9.57 -20.58 15.51
N GLY A 46 -9.93 -19.75 14.55
CA GLY A 46 -10.76 -20.15 13.43
C GLY A 46 -9.99 -20.12 12.12
N CYS A 47 -10.42 -20.95 11.19
CA CYS A 47 -9.80 -21.13 9.89
C CYS A 47 -10.86 -21.33 8.82
N THR A 48 -10.67 -20.66 7.68
CA THR A 48 -11.46 -20.88 6.47
C THR A 48 -10.56 -21.36 5.34
N TYR A 49 -10.96 -22.44 4.66
CA TYR A 49 -10.14 -23.08 3.63
C TYR A 49 -11.01 -23.75 2.58
N PHE A 50 -10.45 -23.99 1.39
CA PHE A 50 -11.16 -24.67 0.32
C PHE A 50 -10.77 -26.14 0.26
N SER A 51 -11.76 -27.03 0.31
CA SER A 51 -11.55 -28.48 0.23
C SER A 51 -12.73 -29.17 -0.44
N CYS A 52 -12.45 -30.18 -1.25
CA CYS A 52 -13.46 -30.99 -1.94
C CYS A 52 -14.50 -30.15 -2.73
N GLY A 53 -14.07 -29.02 -3.30
CA GLY A 53 -14.92 -28.14 -4.11
C GLY A 53 -15.80 -27.19 -3.30
N GLN A 54 -15.61 -27.08 -1.98
CA GLN A 54 -16.40 -26.20 -1.12
C GLN A 54 -15.52 -25.47 -0.11
N TRP A 55 -15.99 -24.30 0.33
CA TRP A 55 -15.40 -23.60 1.46
C TRP A 55 -15.79 -24.29 2.77
N GLN A 56 -14.82 -24.45 3.65
CA GLN A 56 -14.96 -25.07 4.95
C GLN A 56 -14.49 -24.09 6.01
N LEU A 57 -15.18 -24.09 7.14
CA LEU A 57 -14.81 -23.42 8.37
C LEU A 57 -14.45 -24.48 9.39
N ILE A 58 -13.34 -24.30 10.10
CA ILE A 58 -13.02 -25.02 11.31
C ILE A 58 -12.64 -24.04 12.42
N GLN A 59 -13.18 -24.24 13.62
CA GLN A 59 -12.86 -23.42 14.79
C GLN A 59 -12.51 -24.31 15.96
N TRP A 60 -11.39 -24.03 16.63
CA TRP A 60 -11.00 -24.67 17.88
C TRP A 60 -11.19 -23.71 19.03
N PHE A 61 -12.15 -24.02 19.90
CA PHE A 61 -12.52 -23.20 21.04
C PHE A 61 -12.00 -23.83 22.34
N ALA A 62 -11.31 -23.04 23.15
CA ALA A 62 -10.86 -23.40 24.48
C ALA A 62 -12.03 -23.25 25.46
N ASP A 63 -12.74 -24.34 25.72
CA ASP A 63 -13.80 -24.40 26.75
C ASP A 63 -13.27 -24.38 28.20
N SER A 64 -11.96 -24.33 28.38
CA SER A 64 -11.27 -24.21 29.65
C SER A 64 -9.85 -23.70 29.45
N GLU A 65 -9.23 -23.11 30.47
CA GLU A 65 -7.85 -22.63 30.38
C GLU A 65 -6.84 -23.75 30.03
N LYS A 66 -7.14 -24.99 30.42
CA LYS A 66 -6.28 -26.15 30.16
C LYS A 66 -6.31 -26.62 28.70
N ALA A 67 -7.27 -26.13 27.91
CA ALA A 67 -7.43 -26.52 26.50
C ALA A 67 -6.46 -25.79 25.56
N GLU A 68 -5.84 -24.68 25.99
CA GLU A 68 -4.97 -23.85 25.13
C GLU A 68 -3.80 -24.62 24.46
N PRO A 69 -3.05 -25.52 25.15
CA PRO A 69 -2.00 -26.29 24.49
C PRO A 69 -2.53 -27.25 23.42
N GLU A 70 -3.69 -27.87 23.66
CA GLU A 70 -4.33 -28.78 22.70
C GLU A 70 -4.85 -27.99 21.48
N LEU A 71 -5.43 -26.81 21.71
CA LEU A 71 -5.88 -25.89 20.66
C LEU A 71 -4.71 -25.54 19.73
N LEU A 72 -3.58 -25.08 20.28
CA LEU A 72 -2.37 -24.78 19.51
C LEU A 72 -1.87 -26.01 18.74
N HIS A 73 -1.80 -27.17 19.41
CA HIS A 73 -1.39 -28.41 18.77
C HIS A 73 -2.24 -28.73 17.54
N ARG A 74 -3.56 -28.67 17.66
CA ARG A 74 -4.50 -28.96 16.57
C ARG A 74 -4.34 -28.00 15.41
N PHE A 75 -4.26 -26.70 15.68
CA PHE A 75 -4.05 -25.69 14.66
C PHE A 75 -2.74 -25.95 13.88
N PHE A 76 -1.62 -26.16 14.56
CA PHE A 76 -0.34 -26.37 13.88
C PHE A 76 -0.23 -27.73 13.16
N GLN A 77 -0.94 -28.78 13.60
CA GLN A 77 -1.05 -29.99 12.78
C GLN A 77 -1.86 -29.75 11.52
N PHE A 78 -2.96 -28.99 11.63
CA PHE A 78 -3.81 -28.63 10.50
C PHE A 78 -3.08 -27.74 9.48
N LEU A 79 -2.32 -26.76 9.98
CA LEU A 79 -1.53 -25.81 9.19
C LEU A 79 -0.59 -26.49 8.18
N LYS A 80 -0.08 -27.68 8.50
CA LYS A 80 0.82 -28.47 7.62
C LYS A 80 0.21 -28.83 6.27
N GLY A 81 -1.12 -28.78 6.12
CA GLY A 81 -1.79 -29.03 4.84
C GLY A 81 -1.67 -27.89 3.82
N PHE A 82 -1.22 -26.71 4.27
CA PHE A 82 -1.28 -25.46 3.53
C PHE A 82 0.11 -24.89 3.23
N GLN A 83 0.19 -24.03 2.23
CA GLN A 83 1.43 -23.34 1.85
C GLN A 83 1.40 -21.86 2.24
N THR A 84 0.22 -21.24 2.23
CA THR A 84 0.07 -19.81 2.47
C THR A 84 -1.04 -19.56 3.49
N VAL A 85 -0.75 -18.76 4.51
CA VAL A 85 -1.75 -18.24 5.44
C VAL A 85 -2.16 -16.82 5.06
N ILE A 86 -3.46 -16.60 4.90
CA ILE A 86 -4.06 -15.32 4.60
C ILE A 86 -4.70 -14.77 5.88
N HIS A 87 -4.42 -13.52 6.20
CA HIS A 87 -4.92 -12.89 7.41
C HIS A 87 -4.97 -11.37 7.26
N PHE A 88 -5.59 -10.72 8.25
CA PHE A 88 -5.68 -9.27 8.32
C PHE A 88 -4.83 -8.74 9.48
N ASN A 89 -3.65 -8.18 9.18
CA ASN A 89 -2.71 -7.66 10.19
C ASN A 89 -2.17 -8.74 11.18
N GLY A 90 -2.21 -10.01 10.79
CA GLY A 90 -1.70 -11.12 11.59
C GLY A 90 -0.18 -11.16 11.71
N ASP A 91 0.57 -10.53 10.79
CA ASP A 91 2.01 -10.34 10.99
C ASP A 91 2.28 -9.36 12.15
N GLY A 92 1.37 -8.43 12.38
CA GLY A 92 1.45 -7.44 13.46
C GLY A 92 0.99 -8.00 14.80
N PHE A 93 0.09 -8.98 14.81
CA PHE A 93 -0.54 -9.49 16.02
C PHE A 93 -0.58 -11.02 16.11
N ASP A 94 -1.39 -11.69 15.30
CA ASP A 94 -1.74 -13.11 15.42
C ASP A 94 -0.52 -14.04 15.41
N ILE A 95 0.33 -13.93 14.40
CA ILE A 95 1.53 -14.77 14.22
C ILE A 95 2.53 -14.55 15.38
N PRO A 96 2.93 -13.30 15.72
CA PRO A 96 3.75 -13.05 16.91
C PRO A 96 3.13 -13.55 18.20
N TYR A 97 1.81 -13.44 18.36
CA TYR A 97 1.09 -13.87 19.54
C TYR A 97 1.16 -15.39 19.71
N LEU A 98 0.76 -16.14 18.68
CA LEU A 98 0.79 -17.60 18.66
C LEU A 98 2.21 -18.16 18.84
N THR A 99 3.20 -17.53 18.20
CA THR A 99 4.61 -17.90 18.34
C THR A 99 5.08 -17.77 19.79
N LYS A 100 4.75 -16.66 20.46
CA LYS A 100 5.08 -16.46 21.89
C LYS A 100 4.34 -17.43 22.80
N ARG A 101 3.08 -17.77 22.51
CA ARG A 101 2.34 -18.80 23.26
C ARG A 101 2.98 -20.18 23.12
N CYS A 102 3.40 -20.56 21.92
CA CYS A 102 4.13 -21.82 21.70
C CYS A 102 5.43 -21.85 22.49
N GLN A 103 6.21 -20.76 22.47
CA GLN A 103 7.44 -20.66 23.27
C GLN A 103 7.17 -20.78 24.78
N ALA A 104 6.18 -20.05 25.29
CA ALA A 104 5.82 -20.08 26.72
C ALA A 104 5.36 -21.48 27.18
N LEU A 105 4.71 -22.23 26.30
CA LEU A 105 4.23 -23.59 26.55
C LEU A 105 5.25 -24.67 26.15
N SER A 106 6.45 -24.30 25.68
CA SER A 106 7.48 -25.21 25.16
C SER A 106 6.98 -26.14 24.03
N LEU A 107 6.10 -25.63 23.18
CA LEU A 107 5.58 -26.34 22.01
C LEU A 107 6.51 -26.12 20.79
N PRO A 108 6.88 -27.17 20.04
CA PRO A 108 7.83 -27.08 18.93
C PRO A 108 7.12 -26.65 17.63
N TYR A 109 6.38 -25.55 17.66
CA TYR A 109 5.63 -25.05 16.53
C TYR A 109 6.00 -23.60 16.19
N ASP A 110 6.01 -23.32 14.89
CA ASP A 110 6.21 -22.00 14.32
C ASP A 110 5.55 -21.92 12.94
N PHE A 111 5.67 -20.77 12.28
CA PHE A 111 5.15 -20.51 10.94
C PHE A 111 6.23 -20.63 9.84
N SER A 112 7.37 -21.26 10.13
CA SER A 112 8.52 -21.28 9.19
C SER A 112 8.26 -22.03 7.89
N GLN A 113 7.25 -22.91 7.86
CA GLN A 113 6.90 -23.75 6.72
C GLN A 113 5.76 -23.20 5.87
N VAL A 114 5.24 -22.02 6.20
CA VAL A 114 4.15 -21.37 5.46
C VAL A 114 4.50 -19.93 5.11
N GLU A 115 4.03 -19.49 3.96
CA GLU A 115 4.12 -18.09 3.55
C GLU A 115 3.03 -17.26 4.23
N SER A 116 3.37 -16.04 4.61
CA SER A 116 2.43 -15.10 5.20
C SER A 116 1.91 -14.11 4.16
N PHE A 117 0.59 -14.06 3.99
CA PHE A 117 -0.09 -13.08 3.14
C PHE A 117 -0.97 -12.15 4.00
N ASP A 118 -0.40 -11.01 4.38
CA ASP A 118 -1.06 -9.99 5.19
C ASP A 118 -1.78 -8.95 4.31
N ILE A 119 -3.12 -8.99 4.28
CA ILE A 119 -3.95 -8.06 3.50
C ILE A 119 -3.72 -6.61 3.94
N TYR A 120 -3.59 -6.35 5.24
CA TYR A 120 -3.37 -5.00 5.76
C TYR A 120 -2.07 -4.40 5.23
N LYS A 121 -0.98 -5.18 5.21
CA LYS A 121 0.32 -4.71 4.69
C LYS A 121 0.29 -4.44 3.19
N LYS A 122 -0.48 -5.20 2.41
CA LYS A 122 -0.63 -4.96 0.96
C LYS A 122 -1.32 -3.64 0.66
N ILE A 123 -2.29 -3.24 1.48
CA ILE A 123 -3.08 -2.03 1.25
C ILE A 123 -2.51 -0.79 1.94
N ARG A 124 -1.77 -0.96 3.03
CA ARG A 124 -1.23 0.14 3.84
C ARG A 124 -0.51 1.24 3.03
N PRO A 125 0.33 0.94 2.01
CA PRO A 125 0.99 1.98 1.21
C PRO A 125 0.02 2.89 0.46
N PHE A 126 -1.19 2.41 0.15
CA PHE A 126 -2.16 3.14 -0.67
C PHE A 126 -3.21 3.90 0.16
N ARG A 127 -3.09 3.91 1.50
CA ARG A 127 -4.05 4.56 2.41
C ARG A 127 -4.41 5.99 2.00
N ARG A 128 -3.38 6.79 1.67
CA ARG A 128 -3.54 8.20 1.29
C ARG A 128 -4.23 8.34 -0.06
N ILE A 129 -3.84 7.53 -1.05
CA ILE A 129 -4.44 7.52 -2.39
C ILE A 129 -5.93 7.16 -2.33
N LEU A 130 -6.28 6.18 -1.49
CA LEU A 130 -7.66 5.72 -1.32
C LEU A 130 -8.51 6.61 -0.40
N GLY A 131 -7.92 7.65 0.22
CA GLY A 131 -8.64 8.54 1.12
C GLY A 131 -9.18 7.86 2.38
N LEU A 132 -8.51 6.80 2.85
CA LEU A 132 -8.97 6.01 4.00
C LEU A 132 -8.43 6.58 5.32
N ASP A 133 -9.32 7.03 6.20
CA ASP A 133 -8.95 7.48 7.56
C ASP A 133 -8.47 6.33 8.45
N SER A 134 -8.98 5.12 8.21
CA SER A 134 -8.68 3.92 8.97
C SER A 134 -8.50 2.74 8.02
N LEU A 135 -7.60 1.83 8.38
CA LEU A 135 -7.35 0.56 7.69
C LEU A 135 -7.75 -0.63 8.56
N LYS A 136 -8.64 -0.45 9.52
CA LYS A 136 -9.27 -1.60 10.18
C LYS A 136 -10.13 -2.34 9.15
N GLN A 137 -10.27 -3.66 9.27
CA GLN A 137 -11.09 -4.47 8.36
C GLN A 137 -12.47 -3.84 8.11
N LYS A 138 -13.17 -3.41 9.18
CA LYS A 138 -14.47 -2.73 9.11
C LYS A 138 -14.48 -1.46 8.25
N ALA A 139 -13.39 -0.69 8.26
CA ALA A 139 -13.27 0.51 7.43
C ALA A 139 -13.12 0.14 5.95
N ILE A 140 -12.42 -0.96 5.66
CA ILE A 140 -12.28 -1.49 4.29
C ILE A 140 -13.60 -2.09 3.81
N GLU A 141 -14.31 -2.84 4.66
CA GLU A 141 -15.67 -3.33 4.37
C GLU A 141 -16.60 -2.17 3.98
N GLY A 142 -16.65 -1.12 4.81
CA GLY A 142 -17.46 0.06 4.53
C GLY A 142 -17.05 0.79 3.26
N PHE A 143 -15.74 0.89 2.98
CA PHE A 143 -15.21 1.44 1.74
C PHE A 143 -15.68 0.64 0.51
N LEU A 144 -15.72 -0.70 0.62
CA LEU A 144 -16.23 -1.59 -0.42
C LEU A 144 -17.77 -1.69 -0.47
N GLY A 145 -18.48 -0.95 0.38
CA GLY A 145 -19.95 -0.95 0.44
C GLY A 145 -20.56 -2.17 1.13
N ILE A 146 -19.75 -2.97 1.83
CA ILE A 146 -20.19 -4.13 2.61
C ILE A 146 -20.80 -3.63 3.91
N ARG A 147 -22.02 -4.10 4.23
CA ARG A 147 -22.73 -3.76 5.48
C ARG A 147 -22.67 -4.95 6.42
N ARG A 148 -22.17 -4.73 7.64
CA ARG A 148 -22.16 -5.70 8.72
C ARG A 148 -23.04 -5.24 9.88
N GLU A 149 -23.85 -6.15 10.43
CA GLU A 149 -24.56 -5.91 11.68
C GLU A 149 -23.68 -6.36 12.86
N ASP A 150 -22.99 -5.42 13.49
CA ASP A 150 -22.12 -5.73 14.63
C ASP A 150 -22.85 -5.56 15.97
N ARG A 151 -22.87 -6.62 16.77
CA ARG A 151 -23.42 -6.58 18.13
C ARG A 151 -22.35 -6.29 19.21
N PHE A 152 -21.09 -6.68 18.98
CA PHE A 152 -20.01 -6.54 19.96
C PHE A 152 -18.64 -6.26 19.31
N SER A 153 -17.72 -5.68 20.09
CA SER A 153 -16.30 -5.55 19.75
C SER A 153 -15.47 -6.64 20.43
N GLY A 154 -14.31 -7.01 19.85
CA GLY A 154 -13.42 -8.01 20.45
C GLY A 154 -13.02 -7.72 21.91
N GLY A 155 -12.89 -6.43 22.28
CA GLY A 155 -12.65 -6.05 23.68
C GLY A 155 -13.79 -6.40 24.63
N GLN A 156 -15.05 -6.34 24.16
CA GLN A 156 -16.21 -6.74 24.96
C GLN A 156 -16.33 -8.27 25.09
N LEU A 157 -15.79 -9.02 24.14
CA LEU A 157 -15.81 -10.49 24.17
C LEU A 157 -14.88 -11.09 25.23
N ILE A 158 -13.93 -10.31 25.76
CA ILE A 158 -13.04 -10.75 26.84
C ILE A 158 -13.86 -11.10 28.09
N GLU A 159 -14.78 -10.21 28.50
CA GLU A 159 -15.66 -10.43 29.67
C GLU A 159 -16.62 -11.59 29.40
N VAL A 160 -17.18 -11.67 28.19
CA VAL A 160 -18.07 -12.77 27.76
C VAL A 160 -17.38 -14.13 27.88
N TYR A 161 -16.09 -14.23 27.52
CA TYR A 161 -15.34 -15.48 27.68
C TYR A 161 -15.09 -15.85 29.15
N GLN A 162 -14.81 -14.86 30.01
CA GLN A 162 -14.65 -15.10 31.44
C GLN A 162 -15.95 -15.57 32.11
N ASP A 163 -17.07 -14.98 31.72
CA ASP A 163 -18.39 -15.40 32.17
C ASP A 163 -18.70 -16.81 31.68
N TYR A 164 -18.40 -17.13 30.41
CA TYR A 164 -18.56 -18.47 29.87
C TYR A 164 -17.74 -19.52 30.64
N LEU A 165 -16.50 -19.22 31.02
CA LEU A 165 -15.68 -20.15 31.82
C LEU A 165 -16.27 -20.44 33.21
N SER A 166 -17.13 -19.55 33.71
CA SER A 166 -17.77 -19.68 35.01
C SER A 166 -19.15 -20.35 34.91
N THR A 167 -19.94 -20.02 33.89
CA THR A 167 -21.35 -20.43 33.76
C THR A 167 -21.55 -21.58 32.77
N HIS A 168 -20.66 -21.70 31.77
CA HIS A 168 -20.80 -22.57 30.61
C HIS A 168 -22.13 -22.41 29.86
N GLU A 169 -22.69 -21.20 29.87
CA GLU A 169 -23.94 -20.90 29.14
C GLU A 169 -23.74 -20.98 27.62
N ASP A 170 -24.67 -21.67 26.95
CA ASP A 170 -24.62 -21.92 25.50
C ASP A 170 -24.75 -20.63 24.68
N ASP A 171 -25.49 -19.63 25.18
CA ASP A 171 -25.65 -18.35 24.49
C ASP A 171 -24.34 -17.55 24.45
N LEU A 172 -23.53 -17.58 25.52
CA LEU A 172 -22.21 -16.95 25.55
C LEU A 172 -21.24 -17.66 24.59
N PHE A 173 -21.25 -18.99 24.58
CA PHE A 173 -20.47 -19.80 23.65
C PHE A 173 -20.80 -19.45 22.19
N ARG A 174 -22.10 -19.44 21.84
CA ARG A 174 -22.55 -19.09 20.49
C ARG A 174 -22.11 -17.70 20.09
N LEU A 175 -22.16 -16.74 21.02
CA LEU A 175 -21.73 -15.37 20.77
C LEU A 175 -20.25 -15.28 20.43
N LEU A 176 -19.39 -15.95 21.20
CA LEU A 176 -17.93 -15.95 21.02
C LEU A 176 -17.53 -16.58 19.67
N VAL A 177 -18.09 -17.74 19.35
CA VAL A 177 -17.79 -18.47 18.11
C VAL A 177 -18.31 -17.72 16.88
N LEU A 178 -19.49 -17.09 16.99
CA LEU A 178 -20.10 -16.32 15.90
C LEU A 178 -19.24 -15.12 15.48
N HIS A 179 -18.58 -14.44 16.43
CA HIS A 179 -17.76 -13.27 16.10
C HIS A 179 -16.60 -13.62 15.16
N ASN A 180 -15.81 -14.61 15.55
CA ASN A 180 -14.69 -15.11 14.75
C ASN A 180 -15.16 -15.73 13.42
N GLU A 181 -16.32 -16.41 13.42
CA GLU A 181 -16.94 -16.90 12.19
C GLU A 181 -17.30 -15.76 11.22
N ASP A 182 -17.85 -14.66 11.72
CA ASP A 182 -18.19 -13.48 10.92
C ASP A 182 -16.92 -12.78 10.39
N ASP A 183 -15.85 -12.70 11.18
CA ASP A 183 -14.56 -12.14 10.74
C ASP A 183 -13.94 -12.98 9.62
N LEU A 184 -13.96 -14.31 9.76
CA LEU A 184 -13.46 -15.25 8.76
C LEU A 184 -14.30 -15.30 7.48
N LYS A 185 -15.62 -15.11 7.57
CA LYS A 185 -16.50 -14.95 6.40
C LYS A 185 -16.33 -13.59 5.73
N GLY A 186 -16.07 -12.55 6.52
CA GLY A 186 -15.85 -11.19 6.04
C GLY A 186 -14.53 -11.04 5.28
N MET A 187 -13.50 -11.81 5.65
CA MET A 187 -12.16 -11.67 5.07
C MET A 187 -12.11 -11.94 3.55
N PRO A 188 -12.73 -12.99 2.99
CA PRO A 188 -12.91 -13.11 1.53
C PRO A 188 -13.68 -11.94 0.90
N GLY A 189 -14.65 -11.38 1.63
CA GLY A 189 -15.44 -10.23 1.17
C GLY A 189 -14.60 -8.98 0.93
N ILE A 190 -13.51 -8.78 1.67
CA ILE A 190 -12.64 -7.60 1.52
C ILE A 190 -11.53 -7.77 0.47
N LEU A 191 -11.31 -8.97 -0.06
CA LEU A 191 -10.25 -9.21 -1.05
C LEU A 191 -10.30 -8.34 -2.32
N PRO A 192 -11.44 -7.79 -2.79
CA PRO A 192 -11.45 -6.81 -3.88
C PRO A 192 -10.50 -5.63 -3.66
N VAL A 193 -10.17 -5.28 -2.41
CA VAL A 193 -9.18 -4.26 -2.08
C VAL A 193 -7.79 -4.59 -2.65
N LEU A 194 -7.47 -5.87 -2.86
CA LEU A 194 -6.19 -6.31 -3.46
C LEU A 194 -6.09 -5.96 -4.94
N ASN A 195 -7.19 -5.55 -5.61
CA ASN A 195 -7.09 -5.00 -6.96
C ASN A 195 -6.36 -3.66 -7.00
N TYR A 196 -6.26 -2.91 -5.89
CA TYR A 196 -5.49 -1.66 -5.86
C TYR A 196 -3.98 -1.87 -5.99
N PRO A 197 -3.31 -2.71 -5.17
CA PRO A 197 -1.91 -3.02 -5.40
C PRO A 197 -1.68 -3.61 -6.80
N ASP A 198 -2.52 -4.54 -7.26
CA ASP A 198 -2.43 -5.07 -8.63
C ASP A 198 -2.51 -3.93 -9.68
N PHE A 199 -3.44 -3.00 -9.49
CA PHE A 199 -3.65 -1.86 -10.37
C PHE A 199 -2.51 -0.84 -10.36
N PHE A 200 -1.92 -0.56 -9.20
CA PHE A 200 -0.87 0.45 -9.06
C PHE A 200 0.52 -0.08 -9.41
N LEU A 201 0.76 -1.39 -9.29
CA LEU A 201 2.07 -2.01 -9.53
C LEU A 201 2.24 -2.56 -10.96
N GLN A 202 1.16 -2.62 -11.75
CA GLN A 202 1.22 -3.03 -13.14
C GLN A 202 1.96 -2.01 -14.02
N ASP A 203 2.47 -2.46 -15.15
CA ASP A 203 2.72 -1.57 -16.28
C ASP A 203 1.42 -1.33 -17.06
N PHE A 204 1.14 -0.08 -17.39
CA PHE A 204 0.00 0.32 -18.20
C PHE A 204 0.34 0.15 -19.68
N SER A 205 -0.65 -0.31 -20.45
CA SER A 205 -0.47 -0.72 -21.85
C SER A 205 -0.77 0.39 -22.86
N ALA A 206 -1.54 1.40 -22.46
CA ALA A 206 -1.85 2.55 -23.30
C ALA A 206 -1.85 3.86 -22.50
N PHE A 207 -1.36 4.92 -23.14
CA PHE A 207 -1.28 6.26 -22.59
C PHE A 207 -1.85 7.28 -23.57
N SER A 208 -2.45 8.33 -23.03
CA SER A 208 -2.84 9.53 -23.76
C SER A 208 -2.52 10.75 -22.94
N SER A 209 -1.99 11.79 -23.58
CA SER A 209 -1.62 13.04 -22.94
C SER A 209 -2.35 14.22 -23.58
N GLU A 210 -2.96 15.07 -22.76
CA GLU A 210 -3.62 16.30 -23.21
C GLU A 210 -3.11 17.51 -22.40
N LEU A 211 -2.84 18.62 -23.10
CA LEU A 211 -2.46 19.88 -22.45
C LEU A 211 -3.71 20.72 -22.20
N GLN A 212 -4.05 20.93 -20.93
CA GLN A 212 -5.09 21.88 -20.53
C GLN A 212 -4.47 23.25 -20.25
N LYS A 213 -4.91 24.26 -21.00
CA LYS A 213 -4.56 25.66 -20.75
C LYS A 213 -5.56 26.25 -19.76
N GLN A 214 -5.10 27.01 -18.77
CA GLN A 214 -5.99 27.88 -18.00
C GLN A 214 -6.23 29.17 -18.77
N ASP A 215 -7.48 29.41 -19.18
CA ASP A 215 -7.88 30.69 -19.77
C ASP A 215 -8.11 31.73 -18.65
N GLY A 216 -7.32 32.81 -18.66
CA GLY A 216 -7.48 33.94 -17.74
C GLY A 216 -6.27 34.89 -17.73
N PRO A 217 -6.44 36.19 -17.39
CA PRO A 217 -5.33 37.15 -17.31
C PRO A 217 -4.42 36.82 -16.13
N GLY A 218 -3.14 36.52 -16.38
CA GLY A 218 -2.17 36.08 -15.35
C GLY A 218 -1.96 34.55 -15.30
N SER A 219 -2.18 33.87 -16.41
CA SER A 219 -2.30 32.41 -16.56
C SER A 219 -1.15 31.63 -15.90
N SER A 220 -1.52 30.68 -15.04
CA SER A 220 -0.65 29.60 -14.58
C SER A 220 -0.11 28.81 -15.78
N PRO A 221 1.05 28.15 -15.67
CA PRO A 221 1.41 27.12 -16.64
C PRO A 221 0.28 26.09 -16.76
N GLY A 222 0.00 25.64 -17.99
CA GLY A 222 -1.03 24.63 -18.23
C GLY A 222 -0.77 23.32 -17.47
N SER A 223 -1.79 22.50 -17.33
CA SER A 223 -1.65 21.16 -16.75
C SER A 223 -1.56 20.11 -17.85
N LEU A 224 -0.68 19.14 -17.67
CA LEU A 224 -0.67 17.91 -18.45
C LEU A 224 -1.66 16.93 -17.81
N ILE A 225 -2.65 16.49 -18.57
CA ILE A 225 -3.52 15.38 -18.20
C ILE A 225 -2.95 14.13 -18.85
N LEU A 226 -2.39 13.24 -18.04
CA LEU A 226 -1.87 11.94 -18.47
C LEU A 226 -2.88 10.86 -18.05
N SER A 227 -3.55 10.25 -19.01
CA SER A 227 -4.43 9.11 -18.78
C SER A 227 -3.78 7.83 -19.26
N CYS A 228 -3.91 6.76 -18.48
CA CYS A 228 -3.37 5.45 -18.80
C CYS A 228 -4.37 4.33 -18.50
N GLN A 229 -4.22 3.24 -19.25
CA GLN A 229 -5.14 2.11 -19.28
C GLN A 229 -4.40 0.85 -18.85
N GLY A 230 -4.91 0.20 -17.81
CA GLY A 230 -4.38 -1.05 -17.26
C GLY A 230 -5.33 -2.23 -17.49
N GLU A 231 -4.95 -3.38 -16.93
CA GLU A 231 -5.68 -4.65 -17.01
C GLU A 231 -6.54 -4.89 -15.76
N PHE A 232 -6.09 -4.44 -14.60
CA PHE A 232 -6.80 -4.64 -13.33
C PHE A 232 -7.92 -3.60 -13.14
N THR A 233 -9.09 -4.07 -12.70
CA THR A 233 -10.25 -3.22 -12.42
C THR A 233 -10.31 -2.91 -10.93
N ILE A 234 -10.26 -1.63 -10.56
CA ILE A 234 -10.46 -1.20 -9.18
C ILE A 234 -11.95 -1.22 -8.80
N PRO A 235 -12.31 -1.62 -7.56
CA PRO A 235 -13.70 -1.75 -7.14
C PRO A 235 -14.39 -0.41 -6.87
N VAL A 236 -13.65 0.57 -6.33
CA VAL A 236 -14.19 1.89 -5.96
C VAL A 236 -13.32 2.98 -6.62
N PRO A 237 -13.92 3.97 -7.31
CA PRO A 237 -13.16 5.10 -7.83
C PRO A 237 -12.46 5.88 -6.73
N PHE A 238 -11.29 6.43 -7.00
CA PHE A 238 -10.56 7.29 -6.07
C PHE A 238 -10.12 8.59 -6.73
N HIS A 239 -9.89 9.60 -5.89
CA HIS A 239 -9.24 10.85 -6.29
C HIS A 239 -8.42 11.39 -5.11
N VAL A 240 -7.16 11.74 -5.37
CA VAL A 240 -6.26 12.34 -4.38
C VAL A 240 -5.55 13.55 -5.00
N SER A 241 -5.43 14.62 -4.22
CA SER A 241 -4.68 15.83 -4.62
C SER A 241 -3.53 16.08 -3.66
N ASP A 242 -2.45 16.66 -4.17
CA ASP A 242 -1.31 17.00 -3.35
C ASP A 242 -1.49 18.37 -2.67
N SER A 243 -1.42 18.39 -1.35
CA SER A 243 -1.57 19.61 -0.56
C SER A 243 -0.34 20.53 -0.62
N CYS A 244 0.83 19.97 -0.94
CA CYS A 244 2.11 20.67 -1.02
C CYS A 244 2.47 21.10 -2.47
N PHE A 245 1.86 20.45 -3.47
CA PHE A 245 2.02 20.77 -4.89
C PHE A 245 0.66 21.03 -5.56
N PRO A 246 0.12 22.26 -5.47
CA PRO A 246 -1.21 22.60 -5.96
C PRO A 246 -1.41 22.24 -7.44
N GLY A 247 -2.52 21.57 -7.73
CA GLY A 247 -2.89 21.14 -9.07
C GLY A 247 -2.38 19.75 -9.46
N LEU A 248 -1.51 19.12 -8.66
CA LEU A 248 -1.16 17.71 -8.83
C LEU A 248 -2.26 16.83 -8.24
N SER A 249 -2.81 15.93 -9.05
CA SER A 249 -3.77 14.93 -8.58
C SER A 249 -3.70 13.62 -9.34
N LEU A 250 -4.14 12.55 -8.69
CA LEU A 250 -4.39 11.25 -9.29
C LEU A 250 -5.86 10.88 -9.10
N SER A 251 -6.48 10.32 -10.13
CA SER A 251 -7.79 9.69 -10.04
C SER A 251 -7.83 8.38 -10.80
N GLY A 252 -8.59 7.42 -10.29
CA GLY A 252 -8.77 6.14 -10.93
C GLY A 252 -10.24 5.75 -10.97
N GLU A 253 -10.64 5.12 -12.07
CA GLU A 253 -11.96 4.50 -12.23
C GLU A 253 -11.81 3.26 -13.12
N LYS A 254 -12.36 2.13 -12.64
CA LYS A 254 -12.27 0.82 -13.31
C LYS A 254 -10.81 0.47 -13.62
N THR A 255 -10.43 0.48 -14.88
CA THR A 255 -9.10 0.10 -15.37
C THR A 255 -8.27 1.31 -15.82
N ARG A 256 -8.75 2.54 -15.57
CA ARG A 256 -8.12 3.79 -16.01
C ARG A 256 -7.56 4.56 -14.83
N LEU A 257 -6.33 5.05 -14.96
CA LEU A 257 -5.69 6.02 -14.07
C LEU A 257 -5.48 7.33 -14.84
N THR A 258 -5.75 8.47 -14.20
CA THR A 258 -5.53 9.80 -14.75
C THR A 258 -4.72 10.63 -13.75
N ALA A 259 -3.66 11.25 -14.23
CA ALA A 259 -2.84 12.19 -13.49
C ALA A 259 -3.01 13.60 -14.07
N ALA A 260 -3.38 14.57 -13.24
CA ALA A 260 -3.27 15.98 -13.58
C ALA A 260 -1.96 16.51 -13.02
N ILE A 261 -1.07 17.00 -13.89
CA ILE A 261 0.29 17.40 -13.53
C ILE A 261 0.49 18.87 -13.91
N PRO A 262 0.68 19.78 -12.95
CA PRO A 262 1.03 21.16 -13.24
C PRO A 262 2.40 21.22 -13.91
N LEU A 263 2.45 21.83 -15.09
CA LEU A 263 3.74 22.13 -15.72
C LEU A 263 4.39 23.32 -15.01
N TYR A 264 5.71 23.41 -15.07
CA TYR A 264 6.40 24.66 -14.78
C TYR A 264 6.80 25.31 -16.11
N SER A 265 6.44 26.57 -16.32
CA SER A 265 6.90 27.37 -17.47
C SER A 265 7.75 28.52 -16.96
N GLY A 266 8.96 28.65 -17.49
CA GLY A 266 9.91 29.67 -17.06
C GLY A 266 11.36 29.22 -17.23
N THR A 267 12.23 29.71 -16.37
CA THR A 267 13.67 29.39 -16.41
C THR A 267 14.08 28.54 -15.22
N LEU A 268 14.70 27.40 -15.49
CA LEU A 268 15.32 26.53 -14.50
C LEU A 268 16.83 26.44 -14.70
N ARG A 269 17.52 25.86 -13.72
CA ARG A 269 18.98 25.74 -13.68
C ARG A 269 19.40 24.27 -13.66
N HIS A 270 20.32 23.91 -14.54
CA HIS A 270 21.05 22.64 -14.47
C HIS A 270 22.33 22.87 -13.67
N PHE A 271 22.44 22.27 -12.49
CA PHE A 271 23.61 22.44 -11.61
C PHE A 271 24.63 21.33 -11.85
N PHE A 272 25.90 21.72 -12.09
CA PHE A 272 26.98 20.74 -12.25
C PHE A 272 27.56 20.34 -10.88
N ALA A 273 27.89 19.05 -10.75
CA ALA A 273 28.51 18.50 -9.54
C ALA A 273 29.96 19.00 -9.36
N ASP A 274 30.72 19.04 -10.46
CA ASP A 274 32.15 19.37 -10.47
C ASP A 274 32.43 20.87 -10.51
N TYR A 275 31.78 21.64 -9.63
CA TYR A 275 31.86 23.11 -9.63
C TYR A 275 33.27 23.68 -9.51
N LYS A 276 34.23 22.89 -9.02
CA LYS A 276 35.63 23.29 -8.93
C LYS A 276 36.25 23.53 -10.30
N ASP A 277 35.75 22.91 -11.36
CA ASP A 277 36.29 23.02 -12.71
C ASP A 277 35.54 24.03 -13.59
N TYR A 278 34.71 24.86 -12.96
CA TYR A 278 33.92 25.89 -13.63
C TYR A 278 34.23 27.30 -13.09
N TYR A 279 34.14 28.28 -13.98
CA TYR A 279 34.00 29.68 -13.64
C TYR A 279 32.54 30.09 -13.76
N TYR A 280 32.07 30.96 -12.88
CA TYR A 280 30.79 31.63 -12.99
C TYR A 280 31.00 32.99 -13.65
N LEU A 281 30.29 33.23 -14.75
CA LEU A 281 30.28 34.48 -15.49
C LEU A 281 29.26 35.44 -14.86
N ILE A 282 29.73 36.62 -14.42
CA ILE A 282 28.95 37.53 -13.58
C ILE A 282 27.83 38.20 -14.37
N TYR A 283 28.09 38.58 -15.62
CA TYR A 283 27.15 39.32 -16.45
C TYR A 283 26.16 38.41 -17.18
N GLU A 284 26.62 37.22 -17.58
CA GLU A 284 25.85 36.21 -18.31
C GLU A 284 25.04 35.29 -17.39
N ASP A 285 25.30 35.32 -16.08
CA ASP A 285 24.65 34.49 -15.05
C ASP A 285 24.63 33.00 -15.41
N THR A 286 25.81 32.47 -15.77
CA THR A 286 26.00 31.09 -16.17
C THR A 286 27.39 30.57 -15.83
N ALA A 287 27.53 29.27 -15.68
CA ALA A 287 28.80 28.59 -15.45
C ALA A 287 29.41 28.08 -16.75
N ILE A 288 30.73 28.22 -16.89
CA ILE A 288 31.50 27.74 -18.02
C ILE A 288 32.72 26.97 -17.52
N HIS A 289 33.06 25.87 -18.17
CA HIS A 289 34.23 25.07 -17.81
C HIS A 289 35.52 25.90 -17.95
N LYS A 290 36.50 25.67 -17.06
CA LYS A 290 37.76 26.44 -17.00
C LYS A 290 38.50 26.51 -18.33
N SER A 291 38.49 25.43 -19.11
CA SER A 291 39.15 25.37 -20.43
C SER A 291 38.65 26.42 -21.42
N VAL A 292 37.40 26.87 -21.29
CA VAL A 292 36.81 27.92 -22.14
C VAL A 292 36.75 29.25 -21.40
N GLY A 293 36.47 29.22 -20.08
CA GLY A 293 36.41 30.42 -19.25
C GLY A 293 37.76 31.11 -19.03
N GLU A 294 38.90 30.47 -19.36
CA GLU A 294 40.24 31.07 -19.25
C GLU A 294 40.42 32.32 -20.10
N TYR A 295 39.73 32.38 -21.25
CA TYR A 295 39.79 33.50 -22.19
C TYR A 295 38.89 34.69 -21.80
N VAL A 296 38.08 34.57 -20.74
CA VAL A 296 37.21 35.64 -20.24
C VAL A 296 37.98 36.52 -19.26
N ASP A 297 37.73 37.84 -19.30
CA ASP A 297 38.35 38.81 -18.40
C ASP A 297 38.14 38.41 -16.92
N ARG A 298 39.20 38.51 -16.10
CA ARG A 298 39.14 38.16 -14.67
C ARG A 298 38.11 38.99 -13.89
N SER A 299 37.81 40.21 -14.34
CA SER A 299 36.77 41.06 -13.73
C SER A 299 35.34 40.58 -14.04
N ALA A 300 35.15 39.83 -15.12
CA ALA A 300 33.85 39.33 -15.57
C ALA A 300 33.54 37.89 -15.10
N ARG A 301 34.49 37.23 -14.42
CA ARG A 301 34.35 35.85 -13.93
C ARG A 301 34.80 35.68 -12.49
N ARG A 302 34.23 34.70 -11.80
CA ARG A 302 34.69 34.23 -10.48
C ARG A 302 34.69 32.71 -10.42
N GLN A 303 35.40 32.13 -9.45
CA GLN A 303 35.33 30.68 -9.21
C GLN A 303 33.88 30.27 -8.93
N ALA A 304 33.37 29.27 -9.65
CA ALA A 304 32.02 28.77 -9.41
C ALA A 304 31.96 28.09 -8.04
N THR A 305 30.84 28.30 -7.34
CA THR A 305 30.47 27.58 -6.13
C THR A 305 29.43 26.53 -6.47
N ALA A 306 29.15 25.64 -5.52
CA ALA A 306 28.04 24.70 -5.62
C ALA A 306 26.74 25.37 -6.11
N SER A 307 26.37 26.55 -5.58
CA SER A 307 25.12 27.26 -5.90
C SER A 307 25.18 28.13 -7.16
N THR A 308 26.36 28.42 -7.70
CA THR A 308 26.53 29.27 -8.90
C THR A 308 27.00 28.49 -10.12
N CYS A 309 27.34 27.21 -9.94
CA CYS A 309 27.76 26.34 -11.04
C CYS A 309 26.55 25.77 -11.78
N TYR A 310 25.91 26.58 -12.63
CA TYR A 310 24.77 26.15 -13.42
C TYR A 310 24.67 26.77 -14.81
N THR A 311 23.91 26.12 -15.70
CA THR A 311 23.37 26.72 -16.92
C THR A 311 21.86 26.89 -16.82
N LYS A 312 21.32 27.95 -17.41
CA LYS A 312 19.88 28.20 -17.46
C LYS A 312 19.23 27.48 -18.64
N ARG A 313 18.00 27.02 -18.44
CA ARG A 313 17.11 26.44 -19.47
C ARG A 313 15.75 27.10 -19.34
N GLU A 314 15.26 27.64 -20.45
CA GLU A 314 13.92 28.22 -20.54
C GLU A 314 13.01 27.28 -21.34
N GLY A 315 11.81 27.03 -20.85
CA GLY A 315 10.88 26.10 -21.48
C GLY A 315 9.71 25.70 -20.57
N CYS A 316 9.11 24.56 -20.90
CA CYS A 316 8.09 23.89 -20.10
C CYS A 316 8.66 22.63 -19.49
N PHE A 317 8.33 22.36 -18.23
CA PHE A 317 8.96 21.29 -17.47
C PHE A 317 7.96 20.48 -16.64
N LEU A 318 8.20 19.17 -16.55
CA LEU A 318 7.47 18.26 -15.68
C LEU A 318 8.17 18.13 -14.33
N PRO A 319 7.42 18.12 -13.21
CA PRO A 319 8.01 17.93 -11.89
C PRO A 319 8.52 16.49 -11.71
N GLN A 320 9.57 16.37 -10.90
CA GLN A 320 10.18 15.14 -10.43
C GLN A 320 10.36 15.27 -8.91
N PHE A 321 9.70 14.41 -8.15
CA PHE A 321 9.78 14.35 -6.68
C PHE A 321 11.00 13.54 -6.20
N GLU A 322 11.61 12.80 -7.12
CA GLU A 322 12.83 12.01 -6.97
C GLU A 322 13.57 11.98 -8.32
N PRO A 323 14.89 11.75 -8.37
CA PRO A 323 15.64 11.69 -9.62
C PRO A 323 15.12 10.58 -10.54
N LEU A 324 14.59 10.93 -11.72
CA LEU A 324 14.01 9.98 -12.67
C LEU A 324 14.60 10.12 -14.08
N PHE A 325 14.55 11.31 -14.64
CA PHE A 325 15.05 11.66 -15.96
C PHE A 325 16.18 12.68 -15.87
N THR A 326 17.05 12.64 -16.88
CA THR A 326 18.19 13.56 -17.00
C THR A 326 18.08 14.32 -18.32
N PRO A 327 18.57 15.58 -18.39
CA PRO A 327 19.18 16.35 -17.30
C PRO A 327 18.18 16.81 -16.23
N GLU A 328 18.60 16.79 -14.97
CA GLU A 328 17.82 17.31 -13.84
C GLU A 328 17.93 18.85 -13.79
N LEU A 329 16.79 19.52 -13.64
CA LEU A 329 16.68 20.98 -13.55
C LEU A 329 16.01 21.40 -12.24
N LYS A 330 16.50 22.47 -11.61
CA LYS A 330 15.96 22.99 -10.34
C LYS A 330 15.81 24.50 -10.39
N LYS A 331 14.94 25.06 -9.53
CA LYS A 331 14.89 26.52 -9.34
C LYS A 331 16.13 26.94 -8.57
N GLU A 332 16.31 26.41 -7.36
CA GLU A 332 17.51 26.58 -6.54
C GLU A 332 18.18 25.24 -6.25
N LYS A 333 19.50 25.24 -6.03
CA LYS A 333 20.26 24.00 -5.78
C LYS A 333 19.73 23.16 -4.61
N LYS A 334 19.22 23.84 -3.59
CA LYS A 334 18.70 23.23 -2.35
C LYS A 334 17.29 22.67 -2.50
N ASP A 335 16.61 22.95 -3.62
CA ASP A 335 15.24 22.51 -3.81
C ASP A 335 15.19 20.98 -3.92
N ARG A 336 14.19 20.41 -3.25
CA ARG A 336 13.94 18.97 -3.25
C ARG A 336 13.29 18.52 -4.55
N ILE A 337 12.34 19.32 -5.05
CA ILE A 337 11.67 19.08 -6.31
C ILE A 337 12.59 19.52 -7.44
N SER A 338 12.79 18.63 -8.38
CA SER A 338 13.42 18.93 -9.65
C SER A 338 12.44 18.77 -10.79
N TYR A 339 12.94 19.03 -11.99
CA TYR A 339 12.14 19.03 -13.19
C TYR A 339 12.93 18.46 -14.35
N VAL A 340 12.21 17.96 -15.34
CA VAL A 340 12.73 17.56 -16.66
C VAL A 340 12.03 18.39 -17.73
N GLU A 341 12.75 18.71 -18.79
CA GLU A 341 12.16 19.39 -19.95
C GLU A 341 11.03 18.54 -20.55
N TYR A 342 9.88 19.16 -20.76
CA TYR A 342 8.73 18.51 -21.35
C TYR A 342 8.67 18.81 -22.84
N ASP A 343 8.76 17.74 -23.63
CA ASP A 343 8.37 17.73 -25.04
C ASP A 343 7.32 16.63 -25.27
N CYS A 344 6.63 16.69 -26.41
CA CYS A 344 5.59 15.71 -26.75
C CYS A 344 6.13 14.29 -26.98
N GLY A 345 7.44 14.11 -27.11
CA GLY A 345 8.10 12.81 -27.29
C GLY A 345 8.47 12.12 -25.98
N LEU A 346 8.73 12.87 -24.90
CA LEU A 346 9.21 12.32 -23.62
C LEU A 346 8.32 11.19 -23.08
N LEU A 347 7.00 11.37 -23.14
CA LEU A 347 6.00 10.41 -22.67
C LEU A 347 5.31 9.64 -23.82
N ALA A 348 5.83 9.75 -25.05
CA ALA A 348 5.35 8.96 -26.17
C ALA A 348 5.87 7.51 -26.11
N ASP A 349 7.03 7.29 -25.48
CA ASP A 349 7.55 5.96 -25.18
C ASP A 349 6.86 5.37 -23.95
N LEU A 350 6.36 4.12 -24.09
CA LEU A 350 5.63 3.43 -23.02
C LEU A 350 6.48 3.18 -21.78
N SER A 351 7.79 2.93 -21.93
CA SER A 351 8.66 2.70 -20.78
C SER A 351 8.85 4.00 -19.99
N CYS A 352 9.12 5.12 -20.66
CA CYS A 352 9.19 6.43 -20.03
C CYS A 352 7.87 6.83 -19.37
N ALA A 353 6.73 6.62 -20.04
CA ALA A 353 5.41 6.93 -19.49
C ALA A 353 5.09 6.10 -18.23
N ASN A 354 5.38 4.79 -18.23
CA ASN A 354 5.23 3.93 -17.06
C ASN A 354 6.16 4.36 -15.91
N ARG A 355 7.42 4.65 -16.21
CA ARG A 355 8.36 5.18 -15.20
C ARG A 355 7.85 6.47 -14.56
N TYR A 356 7.26 7.37 -15.35
CA TYR A 356 6.72 8.63 -14.85
C TYR A 356 5.44 8.42 -14.02
N ILE A 357 4.49 7.58 -14.45
CA ILE A 357 3.27 7.34 -13.68
C ILE A 357 3.56 6.62 -12.36
N HIS A 358 4.47 5.65 -12.33
CA HIS A 358 4.91 4.98 -11.10
C HIS A 358 5.62 5.93 -10.15
N HIS A 359 6.39 6.88 -10.69
CA HIS A 359 6.97 7.95 -9.92
C HIS A 359 5.89 8.82 -9.25
N LEU A 360 4.83 9.18 -9.96
CA LEU A 360 3.70 9.92 -9.38
C LEU A 360 2.95 9.10 -8.33
N ILE A 361 2.64 7.83 -8.61
CA ILE A 361 1.98 6.93 -7.65
C ILE A 361 2.78 6.86 -6.34
N SER A 362 4.11 6.67 -6.44
CA SER A 362 5.00 6.58 -5.29
C SER A 362 5.02 7.86 -4.44
N HIS A 363 4.90 9.04 -5.08
CA HIS A 363 4.80 10.33 -4.37
C HIS A 363 3.50 10.48 -3.55
N PHE A 364 2.43 9.78 -3.94
CA PHE A 364 1.15 9.80 -3.24
C PHE A 364 0.97 8.71 -2.17
N GLN A 365 1.84 7.70 -2.13
CA GLN A 365 1.90 6.71 -1.03
C GLN A 365 2.34 7.39 0.27
#